data_AF-A0A3N5G2B6-F1
#
_entry.id   AF-A0A3N5G2B6-F1
#
_cell.length_a   1.000
_cell.length_b   1.000
_cell.length_c   1.000
_cell.angle_alpha   90.00
_cell.angle_beta   90.00
_cell.angle_gamma   90.00
#
_symmetry.space_group_name_H-M   'P 1'
#
loop_
_entity.id
_entity.type
_entity.pdbx_description
1 polymer ?
#
loop_
_entity_poly.entity_id
_entity_poly.type
_entity_poly.pdbx_seq_one_letter_code
_entity_poly.pdbx_strand_id
1 'polypeptide(L)' 'MNLARLLNETARVHAGRTALLDAETTLTWSQWFDRMRRVAGLLAAAGAGPGVRFGLLMKNG' A
#
# COMPACT_ATOMS: atom_id res chain seq x y z
N MET A 1 9.95 -8.04 13.67
CA MET A 1 8.84 -8.23 12.72
C MET A 1 8.11 -6.90 12.58
N ASN A 2 7.87 -6.35 11.37
CA ASN A 2 7.06 -5.14 11.19
C ASN A 2 5.99 -5.35 10.12
N LEU A 3 4.97 -4.49 10.09
CA LEU A 3 3.82 -4.63 9.18
C LEU A 3 4.22 -4.55 7.71
N ALA A 4 5.16 -3.67 7.34
CA ALA A 4 5.62 -3.54 5.96
C ALA A 4 6.25 -4.84 5.43
N ARG A 5 7.04 -5.54 6.26
CA ARG A 5 7.65 -6.82 5.88
C ARG A 5 6.61 -7.92 5.73
N LEU A 6 5.62 -7.98 6.64
CA LEU A 6 4.51 -8.93 6.53
C LEU A 6 3.74 -8.71 5.23
N LEU A 7 3.41 -7.45 4.92
CA LEU A 7 2.69 -7.08 3.71
C LEU A 7 3.43 -7.47 2.43
N ASN A 8 4.75 -7.25 2.38
CA ASN A 8 5.58 -7.68 1.24
C ASN A 8 5.53 -9.20 1.04
N GLU A 9 5.64 -9.98 2.12
CA GLU A 9 5.53 -11.45 2.01
C GLU A 9 4.12 -11.89 1.60
N THR A 10 3.08 -11.29 2.18
CA THR A 10 1.69 -11.56 1.78
C THR A 10 1.48 -11.26 0.30
N ALA A 11 1.99 -10.13 -0.19
CA ALA A 11 1.89 -9.76 -1.59
C ALA A 11 2.61 -10.72 -2.53
N ARG A 12 3.74 -11.28 -2.08
CA ARG A 12 4.49 -12.29 -2.84
C ARG A 12 3.80 -13.65 -2.85
N VAL A 13 3.35 -14.13 -1.69
CA VAL A 13 2.76 -15.46 -1.51
C VAL A 13 1.33 -15.55 -2.05
N HIS A 14 0.57 -14.45 -1.98
CA HIS A 14 -0.84 -14.41 -2.39
C HIS A 14 -1.10 -13.45 -3.55
N ALA A 15 -0.09 -13.22 -4.40
CA ALA A 15 -0.08 -12.23 -5.47
C ALA A 15 -1.38 -12.12 -6.29
N GLY A 16 -1.95 -13.25 -6.71
CA GLY A 16 -3.17 -13.30 -7.54
C GLY A 16 -4.49 -13.28 -6.76
N ARG A 17 -4.48 -13.35 -5.42
CA ARG A 17 -5.71 -13.31 -4.61
C ARG A 17 -6.17 -11.86 -4.45
N THR A 18 -7.48 -11.64 -4.43
CA THR A 18 -8.06 -10.32 -4.15
C THR A 18 -7.67 -9.85 -2.74
N ALA A 19 -7.18 -8.61 -2.67
CA ALA A 19 -6.76 -7.95 -1.43
C ALA A 19 -7.68 -6.80 -1.04
N LEU A 20 -8.20 -6.07 -2.03
CA LEU A 20 -9.05 -4.90 -1.83
C LEU A 20 -10.21 -4.94 -2.82
N LEU A 21 -11.41 -4.74 -2.28
CA LEU A 21 -12.66 -4.56 -3.00
C LEU A 21 -13.22 -3.21 -2.57
N ASP A 22 -13.39 -2.32 -3.54
CA ASP A 22 -14.12 -1.07 -3.41
C ASP A 22 -15.15 -0.99 -4.55
N ALA A 23 -16.09 -0.04 -4.48
CA ALA A 23 -17.13 0.13 -5.48
C ALA A 23 -16.60 0.23 -6.92
N GLU A 24 -15.44 0.87 -7.10
CA GLU A 24 -14.85 1.14 -8.42
C GLU A 24 -13.72 0.18 -8.81
N THR A 25 -13.14 -0.56 -7.85
CA THR A 25 -11.93 -1.34 -8.12
C THR A 25 -11.88 -2.65 -7.35
N THR A 26 -11.37 -3.67 -8.02
CA THR A 26 -10.92 -4.93 -7.41
C THR A 26 -9.42 -5.04 -7.64
N LEU A 27 -8.64 -5.13 -6.57
CA LEU A 27 -7.18 -5.24 -6.67
C LEU A 27 -6.70 -6.55 -6.06
N THR A 28 -5.82 -7.24 -6.77
CA THR A 28 -5.05 -8.36 -6.22
C THR A 28 -3.98 -7.86 -5.24
N TRP A 29 -3.44 -8.76 -4.43
CA TRP A 29 -2.37 -8.41 -3.51
C TRP A 29 -1.13 -7.83 -4.19
N SER A 30 -0.74 -8.34 -5.37
CA SER A 30 0.38 -7.76 -6.13
C SER A 30 0.09 -6.35 -6.63
N GLN A 31 -1.08 -6.14 -7.24
CA GLN A 31 -1.50 -4.83 -7.73
C GLN A 31 -1.61 -3.80 -6.60
N TRP A 32 -2.16 -4.22 -5.47
CA TRP A 32 -2.33 -3.35 -4.31
C TRP A 32 -0.99 -2.95 -3.70
N PHE A 33 -0.08 -3.91 -3.53
CA PHE A 33 1.26 -3.65 -3.01
C PHE A 33 2.08 -2.75 -3.94
N ASP A 34 2.02 -2.96 -5.25
CA ASP A 34 2.70 -2.09 -6.21
C ASP A 34 2.18 -0.65 -6.13
N ARG A 35 0.86 -0.47 -5.94
CA ARG A 35 0.27 0.87 -5.74
C ARG A 35 0.78 1.52 -4.46
N MET A 36 0.84 0.79 -3.35
CA MET A 36 1.42 1.29 -2.10
C MET A 36 2.89 1.67 -2.26
N ARG A 37 3.70 0.87 -2.95
CA ARG A 37 5.12 1.17 -3.22
C ARG A 37 5.29 2.47 -4.00
N ARG A 38 4.45 2.69 -5.02
CA ARG A 38 4.46 3.95 -5.79
C ARG A 38 4.15 5.15 -4.89
N VAL A 39 3.09 5.08 -4.08
CA VAL A 39 2.72 6.16 -3.15
C VAL A 39 3.81 6.39 -2.10
N ALA A 40 4.39 5.34 -1.53
CA ALA A 40 5.50 5.45 -0.58
C ALA A 40 6.72 6.13 -1.21
N GLY A 41 7.05 5.81 -2.47
CA GLY A 41 8.11 6.48 -3.22
C GLY A 41 7.83 7.97 -3.44
N LEU A 42 6.59 8.33 -3.77
CA LEU A 42 6.18 9.74 -3.91
C LEU A 42 6.27 10.49 -2.58
N LEU A 43 5.82 9.88 -1.47
CA LEU A 43 5.92 10.46 -0.14
C LEU A 43 7.38 10.65 0.28
N ALA A 44 8.24 9.66 0.03
CA ALA A 44 9.67 9.76 0.31
C ALA A 44 10.33 10.89 -0.50
N ALA A 45 9.99 11.03 -1.78
CA ALA A 45 10.45 12.14 -2.63
C ALA A 45 9.96 13.51 -2.12
N ALA A 46 8.80 13.55 -1.46
CA ALA A 46 8.26 14.74 -0.80
C ALA A 46 8.82 14.99 0.61
N GLY A 47 9.79 14.19 1.07
CA GLY A 47 10.46 14.36 2.36
C GLY A 47 9.88 13.52 3.50
N ALA A 48 8.99 12.58 3.23
CA ALA A 48 8.54 11.62 4.25
C ALA A 48 9.69 10.67 4.64
N GLY A 49 9.75 10.34 5.93
CA GLY A 49 10.76 9.47 6.50
C GLY A 49 10.39 9.06 7.94
N PRO A 50 11.28 8.33 8.64
CA PRO A 50 11.04 7.94 10.03
C PRO A 50 10.73 9.16 10.91
N GLY A 51 9.59 9.11 11.62
CA GLY A 51 9.14 10.19 12.51
C GLY A 51 8.44 11.37 11.82
N VAL A 52 8.45 11.45 10.48
CA VAL A 52 7.75 12.48 9.72
C VAL A 52 6.25 12.15 9.64
N ARG A 53 5.41 13.17 9.81
CA ARG A 53 3.95 13.06 9.73
C ARG A 53 3.45 13.65 8.42
N PHE A 54 2.43 13.03 7.83
CA PHE A 54 1.70 13.56 6.67
C PHE A 54 0.19 13.38 6.91
N GLY A 55 -0.62 14.23 6.27
CA GLY A 55 -2.07 14.17 6.35
C GLY A 55 -2.67 13.22 5.31
N LEU A 56 -3.71 12.49 5.70
CA LEU A 56 -4.56 11.74 4.79
C LEU A 56 -6.00 12.21 4.95
N LEU A 57 -6.53 12.90 3.94
CA LEU A 57 -7.92 13.38 3.94
C LEU A 57 -8.64 12.77 2.75
N MET A 58 -9.45 11.75 3.02
CA MET A 58 -10.26 11.04 2.02
C MET A 58 -11.47 10.42 2.70
N LYS A 59 -12.49 10.06 1.91
CA LYS A 59 -13.54 9.15 2.35
C LYS A 59 -12.98 7.72 2.38
N ASN A 60 -13.70 6.80 3.01
CA ASN A 60 -13.38 5.38 2.88
C ASN A 60 -13.53 4.95 1.41
N GLY A 61 -12.55 4.17 0.95
CA GLY A 61 -12.43 3.56 -0.37
C GLY A 61 -11.19 2.67 -0.42
#